data_AF-A0A1Q5H8P6-F1
#
_entry.id   AF-A0A1Q5H8P6-F1
#
_cell.length_a   1.000
_cell.length_b   1.000
_cell.length_c   1.000
_cell.angle_alpha   90.00
_cell.angle_beta   90.00
_cell.angle_gamma   90.00
#
_symmetry.space_group_name_H-M   'P 1'
#
loop_
_entity.id
_entity.type
_entity.pdbx_description
1 polymer ?
#
loop_
_entity_poly.entity_id
_entity_poly.type
_entity_poly.pdbx_seq_one_letter_code
_entity_poly.pdbx_strand_id
1 'polypeptide(L)'
;MTTTEPVYDPADLRSGRALVNYQLVQLGIGESWVYGVSEHGQRTARHVVPADVGVCRAYVLTEAAWPDGAELCVTVSWTPDTALRRDYQKGKFPAGATEHWQERVAATACALESLGYVVESSGGSSLHYHYDAGLLVSRLCEGATPREALPDAAWALPKPVPPNHQERIWRYADRSPEHVVRDVVRKAGWRWFDDDPQAPDGRGAHPITQMVWPPEAKRCTWVT
;
A
#
# COMPACT_ATOMS: atom_id res chain seq x y z
N MET A 1 7.98 4.81 -25.13
CA MET A 1 6.78 4.13 -25.65
C MET A 1 5.59 4.82 -25.03
N THR A 2 4.75 5.49 -25.81
CA THR A 2 3.48 6.05 -25.33
C THR A 2 2.53 4.87 -25.10
N THR A 3 2.39 4.45 -23.85
CA THR A 3 1.38 3.48 -23.42
C THR A 3 0.01 4.15 -23.54
N THR A 4 -0.92 3.55 -24.28
CA THR A 4 -2.32 3.98 -24.34
C THR A 4 -2.94 3.87 -22.94
N GLU A 5 -3.80 4.81 -22.58
CA GLU A 5 -4.54 4.77 -21.31
C GLU A 5 -5.39 3.49 -21.23
N PRO A 6 -5.28 2.71 -20.13
CA PRO A 6 -6.11 1.53 -19.91
C PRO A 6 -7.59 1.90 -19.77
N VAL A 7 -8.48 1.13 -20.39
CA VAL A 7 -9.93 1.28 -20.21
C VAL A 7 -10.35 0.57 -18.93
N TYR A 8 -11.13 1.25 -18.09
CA TYR A 8 -11.76 0.63 -16.93
C TYR A 8 -12.94 -0.25 -17.37
N ASP A 9 -12.93 -1.51 -16.93
CA ASP A 9 -14.00 -2.48 -17.13
C ASP A 9 -14.42 -3.03 -15.75
N PRO A 10 -15.63 -2.70 -15.25
CA PRO A 10 -16.13 -3.21 -13.97
C PRO A 10 -16.18 -4.75 -13.87
N ALA A 11 -16.23 -5.46 -15.00
CA ALA A 11 -16.19 -6.92 -15.00
C ALA A 11 -14.77 -7.50 -14.81
N ASP A 12 -13.73 -6.67 -14.99
CA ASP A 12 -12.33 -7.03 -14.74
C ASP A 12 -11.78 -6.26 -13.54
N LEU A 13 -11.67 -6.95 -12.40
CA LEU A 13 -11.11 -6.41 -11.16
C LEU A 13 -9.68 -5.84 -11.30
N ARG A 14 -8.95 -6.18 -12.37
CA ARG A 14 -7.59 -5.67 -12.63
C ARG A 14 -7.59 -4.37 -13.42
N SER A 15 -8.69 -4.04 -14.11
CA SER A 15 -8.76 -2.87 -14.99
C SER A 15 -8.65 -1.56 -14.20
N GLY A 16 -9.27 -1.48 -13.01
CA GLY A 16 -9.18 -0.32 -12.13
C GLY A 16 -7.75 -0.08 -11.63
N ARG A 17 -7.07 -1.15 -11.21
CA ARG A 17 -5.64 -1.12 -10.84
C ARG A 17 -4.77 -0.65 -12.02
N ALA A 18 -5.04 -1.14 -13.23
CA ALA A 18 -4.27 -0.78 -14.42
C ALA A 18 -4.41 0.70 -14.76
N LEU A 19 -5.64 1.22 -14.74
CA LEU A 19 -5.93 2.64 -14.96
C LEU A 19 -5.20 3.52 -13.94
N VAL A 20 -5.33 3.22 -12.64
CA VAL A 20 -4.69 4.04 -11.58
C VAL A 20 -3.17 3.96 -11.67
N ASN A 21 -2.57 2.80 -11.93
CA ASN A 21 -1.11 2.71 -12.15
C ASN A 21 -0.65 3.53 -13.37
N TYR A 22 -1.41 3.53 -14.46
CA TYR A 22 -1.11 4.37 -15.61
C TYR A 22 -1.11 5.85 -15.24
N GLN A 23 -2.11 6.32 -14.50
CA GLN A 23 -2.20 7.71 -14.06
C GLN A 23 -1.10 8.09 -13.05
N LEU A 24 -0.75 7.20 -12.12
CA LEU A 24 0.40 7.41 -11.23
C LEU A 24 1.70 7.62 -12.02
N VAL A 25 1.90 6.87 -13.11
CA VAL A 25 3.04 7.08 -14.02
C VAL A 25 2.95 8.42 -14.74
N GLN A 26 1.76 8.84 -15.20
CA GLN A 26 1.57 10.18 -15.80
C GLN A 26 1.85 11.32 -14.81
N LEU A 27 1.54 11.11 -13.53
CA LEU A 27 1.87 12.02 -12.43
C LEU A 27 3.36 12.02 -12.06
N GLY A 28 4.17 11.14 -12.65
CA GLY A 28 5.60 11.01 -12.36
C GLY A 28 5.93 10.36 -11.00
N ILE A 29 4.92 9.78 -10.34
CA ILE A 29 5.06 9.15 -9.02
C ILE A 29 4.85 7.61 -9.08
N GLY A 30 4.46 7.07 -10.23
CA GLY A 30 4.18 5.64 -10.41
C GLY A 30 5.42 4.76 -10.59
N GLU A 31 5.26 3.48 -10.26
CA GLU A 31 6.27 2.44 -10.47
C GLU A 31 6.75 2.40 -11.93
N SER A 32 8.07 2.44 -12.14
CA SER A 32 8.66 2.30 -13.47
C SER A 32 9.90 1.43 -13.46
N TRP A 33 10.13 0.73 -14.56
CA TRP A 33 11.20 -0.25 -14.70
C TRP A 33 12.03 0.04 -15.95
N VAL A 34 13.35 0.01 -15.79
CA VAL A 34 14.30 0.04 -16.91
C VAL A 34 14.75 -1.38 -17.18
N TYR A 35 14.45 -1.86 -18.38
CA TYR A 35 14.86 -3.18 -18.84
C TYR A 35 16.14 -3.07 -19.67
N GLY A 36 17.07 -3.98 -19.42
CA GLY A 36 18.34 -4.05 -20.13
C GLY A 36 18.82 -5.47 -20.30
N VAL A 37 20.01 -5.59 -20.90
CA VAL A 37 20.75 -6.84 -21.00
C VAL A 37 22.14 -6.56 -20.43
N SER A 38 22.59 -7.38 -19.49
CA SER A 38 23.93 -7.27 -18.92
C SER A 38 25.00 -7.63 -19.96
N GLU A 39 26.26 -7.31 -19.66
CA GLU A 39 27.40 -7.70 -20.50
C GLU A 39 27.50 -9.21 -20.76
N HIS A 40 26.90 -10.04 -19.88
CA HIS A 40 26.84 -11.50 -20.00
C HIS A 40 25.55 -12.01 -20.68
N GLY A 41 24.75 -11.13 -21.30
CA GLY A 41 23.53 -11.52 -22.00
C GLY A 41 22.32 -11.80 -21.08
N GLN A 42 22.43 -11.55 -19.77
CA GLN A 42 21.31 -11.75 -18.84
C GLN A 42 20.35 -10.57 -18.92
N ARG A 43 19.04 -10.84 -19.02
CA ARG A 43 18.03 -9.79 -18.90
C ARG A 43 18.06 -9.19 -17.50
N THR A 44 18.13 -7.87 -17.44
CA THR A 44 18.07 -7.11 -16.19
C THR A 44 16.81 -6.25 -16.19
N ALA A 45 16.20 -6.12 -15.02
CA ALA A 45 15.13 -5.17 -14.76
C ALA A 45 15.55 -4.35 -13.54
N ARG A 46 15.64 -3.03 -13.70
CA ARG A 46 15.94 -2.12 -12.60
C ARG A 46 14.70 -1.31 -12.28
N HIS A 47 14.25 -1.40 -11.04
CA HIS A 47 13.21 -0.53 -10.51
C HIS A 47 13.74 0.91 -10.43
N VAL A 48 12.98 1.87 -10.95
CA VAL A 48 13.30 3.29 -10.89
C VAL A 48 12.42 3.91 -9.82
N VAL A 49 13.06 4.37 -8.75
CA VAL A 49 12.43 5.20 -7.71
C VAL A 49 12.89 6.63 -7.94
N PRO A 50 11.98 7.56 -8.25
CA PRO A 50 12.34 8.97 -8.38
C PRO A 50 12.94 9.51 -7.07
N ALA A 51 14.08 10.18 -7.17
CA ALA A 51 14.73 10.82 -6.04
C ALA A 51 13.79 11.86 -5.41
N ASP A 52 13.84 11.98 -4.09
CA ASP A 52 13.10 12.95 -3.26
C ASP A 52 11.57 12.85 -3.34
N VAL A 53 10.99 11.88 -4.04
CA VAL A 53 9.54 11.72 -4.21
C VAL A 53 9.03 10.41 -3.64
N GLY A 54 9.79 9.32 -3.80
CA GLY A 54 9.28 7.98 -3.55
C GLY A 54 8.52 7.43 -4.75
N VAL A 55 7.80 6.33 -4.55
CA VAL A 55 7.10 5.61 -5.63
C VAL A 55 5.76 5.07 -5.16
N CYS A 56 4.75 5.18 -6.02
CA CYS A 56 3.39 4.72 -5.81
C CYS A 56 3.09 3.49 -6.65
N ARG A 57 2.28 2.60 -6.10
CA ARG A 57 1.73 1.45 -6.79
C ARG A 57 0.31 1.17 -6.33
N ALA A 58 -0.59 0.98 -7.28
CA ALA A 58 -1.96 0.56 -7.05
C ALA A 58 -2.08 -0.97 -6.99
N TYR A 59 -2.94 -1.45 -6.10
CA TYR A 59 -3.31 -2.86 -5.91
C TYR A 59 -4.83 -3.01 -5.99
N VAL A 60 -5.27 -4.21 -6.38
CA VAL A 60 -6.70 -4.55 -6.43
C VAL A 60 -7.24 -4.60 -5.00
N LEU A 61 -8.40 -3.99 -4.77
CA LEU A 61 -9.16 -4.15 -3.55
C LEU A 61 -10.45 -4.91 -3.86
N THR A 62 -10.84 -5.86 -3.00
CA THR A 62 -12.11 -6.57 -3.16
C THR A 62 -13.29 -5.63 -3.01
N GLU A 63 -14.32 -5.79 -3.85
CA GLU A 63 -15.56 -4.98 -3.81
C GLU A 63 -16.23 -4.99 -2.44
N ALA A 64 -16.10 -6.08 -1.68
CA ALA A 64 -16.64 -6.18 -0.31
C ALA A 64 -16.02 -5.16 0.67
N ALA A 65 -14.90 -4.54 0.29
CA ALA A 65 -14.21 -3.52 1.07
C ALA A 65 -14.32 -2.11 0.45
N TRP A 66 -15.09 -1.94 -0.62
CA TRP A 66 -15.26 -0.64 -1.27
C TRP A 66 -16.16 0.27 -0.45
N PRO A 67 -15.92 1.61 -0.48
CA PRO A 67 -16.89 2.56 0.02
C PRO A 67 -18.23 2.44 -0.71
N ASP A 68 -19.32 2.68 0.00
CA ASP A 68 -20.66 2.70 -0.60
C ASP A 68 -20.71 3.72 -1.74
N GLY A 69 -21.26 3.30 -2.88
CA GLY A 69 -21.37 4.13 -4.08
C GLY A 69 -20.06 4.32 -4.85
N ALA A 70 -18.98 3.60 -4.52
CA ALA A 70 -17.79 3.55 -5.36
C ALA A 70 -18.03 2.68 -6.61
N GLU A 71 -17.67 3.21 -7.78
CA GLU A 71 -17.63 2.43 -9.03
C GLU A 71 -16.25 1.87 -9.34
N LEU A 72 -15.21 2.37 -8.68
CA LEU A 72 -13.84 1.87 -8.72
C LEU A 72 -13.21 2.12 -7.35
N CYS A 73 -12.53 1.12 -6.80
CA CYS A 73 -11.71 1.32 -5.61
C CYS A 73 -10.44 0.48 -5.64
N VAL A 74 -9.31 1.10 -5.32
CA VAL A 74 -7.99 0.47 -5.23
C VAL A 74 -7.27 0.94 -3.98
N THR A 75 -6.25 0.20 -3.59
CA THR A 75 -5.30 0.67 -2.59
C THR A 75 -4.03 1.13 -3.28
N VAL A 76 -3.53 2.31 -2.94
CA VAL A 76 -2.26 2.82 -3.42
C VAL A 76 -1.27 2.78 -2.26
N SER A 77 -0.19 2.01 -2.43
CA SER A 77 0.97 2.07 -1.53
C SER A 77 1.93 3.13 -2.06
N TRP A 78 2.40 4.01 -1.18
CA TRP A 78 3.52 4.90 -1.41
C TRP A 78 4.72 4.44 -0.59
N THR A 79 5.87 4.25 -1.23
CA THR A 79 7.13 3.90 -0.57
C THR A 79 8.11 5.08 -0.68
N PRO A 80 8.81 5.47 0.40
CA PRO A 80 9.74 6.60 0.37
C PRO A 80 10.94 6.35 -0.56
N ASP A 81 11.62 7.45 -0.91
CA ASP A 81 12.93 7.40 -1.55
C ASP A 81 13.85 6.46 -0.76
N THR A 82 14.55 5.59 -1.48
CA THR A 82 15.67 4.79 -0.98
C THR A 82 16.62 5.51 -0.03
N ALA A 83 16.96 6.79 -0.28
CA ALA A 83 17.84 7.57 0.57
C ALA A 83 17.23 7.96 1.92
N LEU A 84 15.90 7.93 2.03
CA LEU A 84 15.12 8.33 3.22
C LEU A 84 14.49 7.12 3.93
N ARG A 85 14.77 5.90 3.46
CA ARG A 85 14.37 4.65 4.11
C ARG A 85 15.19 4.41 5.38
N ARG A 86 14.61 3.63 6.30
CA ARG A 86 15.30 3.14 7.49
C ARG A 86 16.55 2.35 7.10
N ASP A 87 17.68 2.65 7.73
CA ASP A 87 18.86 1.78 7.68
C ASP A 87 18.53 0.51 8.49
N TYR A 88 18.35 -0.62 7.81
CA TYR A 88 18.00 -1.89 8.44
C TYR A 88 19.08 -2.43 9.37
N GLN A 89 20.35 -2.06 9.17
CA GLN A 89 21.43 -2.52 10.04
C GLN A 89 21.51 -1.69 11.32
N LYS A 90 21.22 -0.39 11.23
CA LYS A 90 21.32 0.54 12.37
C LYS A 90 19.99 0.80 13.05
N GLY A 91 18.89 0.41 12.44
CA GLY A 91 17.53 0.65 12.90
C GLY A 91 17.15 2.13 12.98
N LYS A 92 17.88 3.03 12.30
CA LYS A 92 17.69 4.49 12.34
C LYS A 92 17.14 5.02 11.02
N PHE A 93 16.37 6.10 11.13
CA PHE A 93 15.94 6.89 9.97
C PHE A 93 16.96 7.99 9.67
N PRO A 94 17.19 8.32 8.39
CA PRO A 94 17.89 9.52 7.99
C PRO A 94 17.19 10.79 8.51
N ALA A 95 17.94 11.88 8.62
CA ALA A 95 17.34 13.19 8.93
C ALA A 95 16.37 13.60 7.81
N GLY A 96 15.22 14.18 8.16
CA GLY A 96 14.19 14.60 7.20
C GLY A 96 13.24 13.49 6.73
N ALA A 97 13.42 12.23 7.16
CA ALA A 97 12.59 11.13 6.68
C ALA A 97 11.12 11.24 7.12
N THR A 98 10.87 11.74 8.34
CA THR A 98 9.50 11.93 8.87
C THR A 98 8.79 13.05 8.14
N GLU A 99 9.46 14.17 7.94
CA GLU A 99 8.94 15.33 7.20
C GLU A 99 8.64 14.94 5.75
N HIS A 100 9.59 14.27 5.09
CA HIS A 100 9.39 13.73 3.75
C HIS A 100 8.20 12.78 3.64
N TRP A 101 8.03 11.89 4.63
CA TRP A 101 6.88 10.99 4.68
C TRP A 101 5.56 11.76 4.72
N GLN A 102 5.42 12.71 5.65
CA GLN A 102 4.20 13.49 5.80
C GLN A 102 3.91 14.32 4.54
N GLU A 103 4.91 15.03 4.03
CA GLU A 103 4.78 15.88 2.85
C GLU A 103 4.43 15.09 1.60
N ARG A 104 5.08 13.94 1.36
CA ARG A 104 4.87 13.16 0.13
C ARG A 104 3.61 12.33 0.15
N VAL A 105 3.18 11.82 1.30
CA VAL A 105 1.87 11.17 1.41
C VAL A 105 0.76 12.17 1.14
N ALA A 106 0.83 13.37 1.73
CA ALA A 106 -0.13 14.44 1.46
C ALA A 106 -0.11 14.88 -0.01
N ALA A 107 1.07 15.09 -0.59
CA ALA A 107 1.21 15.47 -1.99
C ALA A 107 0.65 14.38 -2.94
N THR A 108 0.84 13.10 -2.61
CA THR A 108 0.29 11.97 -3.37
C THR A 108 -1.23 11.99 -3.32
N ALA A 109 -1.83 12.21 -2.14
CA ALA A 109 -3.27 12.33 -2.00
C ALA A 109 -3.83 13.49 -2.85
N CYS A 110 -3.25 14.69 -2.73
CA CYS A 110 -3.68 15.85 -3.53
C CYS A 110 -3.54 15.61 -5.04
N ALA A 111 -2.49 14.92 -5.49
CA ALA A 111 -2.31 14.60 -6.91
C ALA A 111 -3.40 13.65 -7.43
N LEU A 112 -3.77 12.64 -6.65
CA LEU A 112 -4.86 11.72 -6.99
C LEU A 112 -6.23 12.41 -6.93
N GLU A 113 -6.47 13.25 -5.93
CA GLU A 113 -7.69 14.06 -5.84
C GLU A 113 -7.85 14.98 -7.05
N SER A 114 -6.76 15.53 -7.59
CA SER A 114 -6.80 16.37 -8.80
C SER A 114 -7.27 15.63 -10.05
N LEU A 115 -7.23 14.29 -10.04
CA LEU A 115 -7.77 13.42 -11.09
C LEU A 115 -9.25 13.05 -10.87
N GLY A 116 -9.88 13.58 -9.82
CA GLY A 116 -11.28 13.31 -9.47
C GLY A 116 -11.50 12.10 -8.56
N TYR A 117 -10.44 11.55 -7.95
CA TYR A 117 -10.58 10.51 -6.94
C TYR A 117 -10.92 11.08 -5.57
N VAL A 118 -11.65 10.29 -4.79
CA VAL A 118 -11.73 10.44 -3.34
C VAL A 118 -10.60 9.63 -2.73
N VAL A 119 -9.74 10.29 -1.95
CA VAL A 119 -8.58 9.69 -1.33
C VAL A 119 -8.72 9.70 0.18
N GLU A 120 -8.45 8.56 0.80
CA GLU A 120 -8.45 8.43 2.25
C GLU A 120 -7.14 7.81 2.71
N SER A 121 -6.52 8.42 3.71
CA SER A 121 -5.31 7.89 4.31
C SER A 121 -5.64 6.96 5.47
N SER A 122 -4.88 5.87 5.60
CA SER A 122 -4.80 5.16 6.87
C SER A 122 -4.17 6.08 7.91
N GLY A 123 -4.96 6.61 8.84
CA GLY A 123 -4.49 7.55 9.89
C GLY A 123 -3.45 6.98 10.86
N GLY A 124 -2.98 5.74 10.66
CA GLY A 124 -1.94 5.07 11.45
C GLY A 124 -0.60 4.87 10.74
N SER A 125 -0.44 5.34 9.50
CA SER A 125 0.78 5.14 8.70
C SER A 125 1.93 6.04 9.19
N SER A 126 2.57 5.62 10.29
CA SER A 126 3.82 6.20 10.77
C SER A 126 5.01 5.49 10.13
N LEU A 127 5.98 6.29 9.66
CA LEU A 127 7.30 5.83 9.21
C LEU A 127 7.98 4.89 10.23
N HIS A 128 7.66 5.00 11.53
CA HIS A 128 8.21 4.13 12.56
C HIS A 128 7.70 2.68 12.50
N TYR A 129 6.49 2.48 12.00
CA TYR A 129 5.80 1.18 12.03
C TYR A 129 5.64 0.56 10.65
N HIS A 130 5.70 1.36 9.60
CA HIS A 130 5.44 0.93 8.23
C HIS A 130 6.61 1.27 7.30
N TYR A 131 6.85 0.40 6.32
CA TYR A 131 7.84 0.65 5.27
C TYR A 131 7.27 1.51 4.14
N ASP A 132 5.95 1.62 4.08
CA ASP A 132 5.14 2.33 3.11
C ASP A 132 3.90 2.98 3.77
N ALA A 133 3.23 3.87 3.05
CA ALA A 133 1.96 4.45 3.44
C ALA A 133 0.86 3.96 2.49
N GLY A 134 -0.26 3.49 3.05
CA GLY A 134 -1.43 3.09 2.27
C GLY A 134 -2.47 4.21 2.16
N LEU A 135 -2.96 4.41 0.94
CA LEU A 135 -4.06 5.28 0.55
C LEU A 135 -5.20 4.48 -0.10
N LEU A 136 -6.44 4.75 0.30
CA LEU A 136 -7.64 4.19 -0.31
C LEU A 136 -8.09 5.18 -1.37
N VAL A 137 -8.16 4.73 -2.61
CA VAL A 137 -8.41 5.60 -3.76
C VAL A 137 -9.66 5.07 -4.45
N SER A 138 -10.71 5.89 -4.44
CA SER A 138 -12.00 5.51 -4.99
C SER A 138 -12.53 6.55 -5.97
N ARG A 139 -13.26 6.08 -6.97
CA ARG A 139 -14.08 6.93 -7.84
C ARG A 139 -15.54 6.61 -7.53
N LEU A 140 -16.30 7.62 -7.17
CA LEU A 140 -17.70 7.47 -6.80
C LEU A 140 -18.60 7.56 -8.02
N CYS A 141 -19.71 6.84 -8.01
CA CYS A 141 -20.81 7.00 -8.95
C CYS A 141 -21.32 8.45 -8.91
N GLU A 142 -21.88 8.92 -10.03
CA GLU A 142 -22.53 10.22 -10.07
C GLU A 142 -23.64 10.33 -9.01
N GLY A 143 -23.61 11.38 -8.20
CA GLY A 143 -24.57 11.62 -7.12
C GLY A 143 -24.27 10.89 -5.80
N ALA A 144 -23.26 10.02 -5.74
CA ALA A 144 -22.80 9.45 -4.49
C ALA A 144 -21.98 10.47 -3.68
N THR A 145 -22.12 10.43 -2.36
CA THR A 145 -21.39 11.31 -1.44
C THR A 145 -20.21 10.55 -0.83
N PRO A 146 -19.02 11.16 -0.73
CA PRO A 146 -17.91 10.59 0.03
C PRO A 146 -18.35 10.25 1.44
N ARG A 147 -17.84 9.13 1.97
CA ARG A 147 -18.03 8.81 3.39
C ARG A 147 -17.41 9.91 4.24
N GLU A 148 -18.01 10.18 5.39
CA GLU A 148 -17.42 11.11 6.34
C GLU A 148 -16.06 10.56 6.80
N ALA A 149 -15.04 11.44 6.80
CA ALA A 149 -13.71 11.05 7.22
C ALA A 149 -13.75 10.52 8.66
N LEU A 150 -13.19 9.33 8.87
CA LEU A 150 -13.05 8.81 10.22
C LEU A 150 -12.11 9.72 11.03
N PRO A 151 -12.42 9.98 12.31
CA PRO A 151 -11.56 10.81 13.15
C PRO A 151 -10.17 10.17 13.27
N ASP A 152 -9.10 10.98 13.38
CA ASP A 152 -7.71 10.48 13.48
C ASP A 152 -7.53 9.40 14.57
N ALA A 153 -8.27 9.53 15.67
CA ALA A 153 -8.26 8.58 16.79
C ALA A 153 -8.86 7.21 16.45
N ALA A 154 -9.67 7.09 15.39
CA ALA A 154 -10.22 5.83 14.90
C ALA A 154 -9.11 4.86 14.46
N TRP A 155 -7.94 5.40 14.10
CA TRP A 155 -6.78 4.63 13.66
C TRP A 155 -5.66 4.56 14.70
N ALA A 156 -5.92 5.02 15.93
CA ALA A 156 -4.93 4.99 17.00
C ALA A 156 -4.51 3.54 17.29
N LEU A 157 -3.30 3.17 16.85
CA LEU A 157 -2.75 1.85 17.12
C LEU A 157 -2.64 1.66 18.64
N PRO A 158 -2.98 0.47 19.19
CA PRO A 158 -2.63 0.15 20.56
C PRO A 158 -1.11 0.27 20.76
N LYS A 159 -0.69 0.60 21.99
CA LYS A 159 0.74 0.72 22.37
C LYS A 159 1.59 -0.39 21.72
N PRO A 160 2.78 -0.07 21.21
CA PRO A 160 3.62 -1.01 20.46
C PRO A 160 3.75 -2.33 21.22
N VAL A 161 3.63 -3.44 20.48
CA VAL A 161 3.97 -4.77 21.00
C VAL A 161 5.47 -4.72 21.34
N PRO A 162 5.89 -5.01 22.59
CA PRO A 162 7.28 -4.86 23.00
C PRO A 162 8.21 -5.68 22.11
N PRO A 163 9.46 -5.21 21.91
CA PRO A 163 10.37 -5.81 20.95
C PRO A 163 10.66 -7.28 21.27
N ASN A 164 10.57 -8.14 20.25
CA ASN A 164 10.79 -9.57 20.41
C ASN A 164 12.29 -9.89 20.32
N HIS A 165 13.03 -9.57 21.38
CA HIS A 165 14.46 -9.92 21.50
C HIS A 165 14.74 -11.44 21.55
N GLN A 166 13.70 -12.29 21.55
CA GLN A 166 13.83 -13.74 21.70
C GLN A 166 13.76 -14.53 20.37
N GLU A 167 13.41 -13.90 19.24
CA GLU A 167 13.38 -14.56 17.93
C GLU A 167 14.69 -14.39 17.15
N ARG A 168 15.54 -15.42 17.18
CA ARG A 168 16.94 -15.46 16.69
C ARG A 168 17.14 -15.14 15.19
N ILE A 169 16.08 -15.08 14.40
CA ILE A 169 16.08 -14.89 12.94
C ILE A 169 15.39 -13.60 12.50
N TRP A 170 14.84 -12.82 13.44
CA TRP A 170 14.07 -11.63 13.14
C TRP A 170 14.94 -10.37 13.19
N ARG A 171 15.02 -9.61 12.09
CA ARG A 171 15.89 -8.41 11.96
C ARG A 171 15.25 -7.11 12.47
N TYR A 172 14.04 -7.17 13.00
CA TYR A 172 13.28 -6.00 13.46
C TYR A 172 13.08 -6.08 14.97
N ALA A 173 13.29 -4.96 15.66
CA ALA A 173 13.02 -4.87 17.10
C ALA A 173 11.52 -5.11 17.36
N ASP A 174 10.64 -4.45 16.60
CA ASP A 174 9.20 -4.50 16.82
C ASP A 174 8.49 -5.51 15.89
N ARG A 175 7.54 -6.28 16.43
CA ARG A 175 6.59 -7.03 15.61
C ARG A 175 5.50 -6.06 15.15
N SER A 176 5.38 -5.82 13.84
CA SER A 176 4.17 -5.20 13.30
C SER A 176 2.95 -6.04 13.73
N PRO A 177 1.78 -5.42 13.99
CA PRO A 177 0.55 -6.15 14.29
C PRO A 177 0.20 -7.23 13.26
N GLU A 178 0.60 -7.01 12.01
CA GLU A 178 0.49 -7.94 10.88
C GLU A 178 1.23 -9.27 11.12
N HIS A 179 2.43 -9.25 11.71
CA HIS A 179 3.18 -10.48 11.98
C HIS A 179 2.45 -11.43 12.93
N VAL A 180 1.68 -10.89 13.86
CA VAL A 180 0.90 -11.72 14.78
C VAL A 180 -0.27 -12.39 14.06
N VAL A 181 -0.91 -11.70 13.11
CA VAL A 181 -1.95 -12.31 12.26
C VAL A 181 -1.34 -13.38 11.36
N ARG A 182 -0.23 -13.04 10.70
CA ARG A 182 0.49 -13.97 9.83
C ARG A 182 0.87 -15.25 10.56
N ASP A 183 1.26 -15.15 11.82
CA ASP A 183 1.55 -16.32 12.66
C ASP A 183 0.29 -17.15 12.96
N VAL A 184 -0.85 -16.51 13.25
CA VAL A 184 -2.14 -17.20 13.48
C VAL A 184 -2.63 -17.89 12.21
N VAL A 185 -2.62 -17.19 11.08
CA VAL A 185 -2.99 -17.69 9.75
C VAL A 185 -2.10 -18.89 9.38
N ARG A 186 -0.78 -18.74 9.52
CA ARG A 186 0.16 -19.82 9.21
C ARG A 186 -0.05 -21.04 10.12
N LYS A 187 -0.30 -20.83 11.42
CA LYS A 187 -0.65 -21.91 12.35
C LYS A 187 -1.95 -22.62 11.96
N ALA A 188 -2.89 -21.90 11.36
CA ALA A 188 -4.13 -22.47 10.84
C ALA A 188 -3.95 -23.21 9.48
N GLY A 189 -2.72 -23.26 8.94
CA GLY A 189 -2.41 -23.95 7.68
C GLY A 189 -2.66 -23.13 6.42
N TRP A 190 -2.89 -21.82 6.56
CA TRP A 190 -3.14 -20.90 5.45
C TRP A 190 -1.83 -20.26 4.98
N ARG A 191 -1.74 -19.98 3.67
CA ARG A 191 -0.64 -19.20 3.11
C ARG A 191 -0.91 -17.71 3.31
N TRP A 192 0.14 -16.95 3.57
CA TRP A 192 0.08 -15.50 3.66
C TRP A 192 0.66 -14.91 2.39
N PHE A 193 -0.06 -14.00 1.75
CA PHE A 193 0.39 -13.33 0.54
C PHE A 193 0.52 -11.83 0.82
N ASP A 194 1.73 -11.30 0.72
CA ASP A 194 2.02 -9.91 1.07
C ASP A 194 1.41 -8.93 0.05
N ASP A 195 1.29 -9.28 -1.25
CA ASP A 195 1.00 -8.28 -2.30
C ASP A 195 0.14 -8.74 -3.50
N ASP A 196 -0.41 -9.97 -3.50
CA ASP A 196 -1.26 -10.44 -4.60
C ASP A 196 -2.57 -11.08 -4.08
N PRO A 197 -3.71 -10.36 -4.13
CA PRO A 197 -5.02 -10.90 -3.79
C PRO A 197 -5.51 -12.03 -4.72
N GLN A 198 -4.76 -12.38 -5.77
CA GLN A 198 -5.14 -13.39 -6.77
C GLN A 198 -4.10 -14.49 -6.95
N ALA A 199 -3.33 -14.82 -5.90
CA ALA A 199 -2.48 -16.02 -5.91
C ALA A 199 -3.31 -17.27 -6.30
N PRO A 200 -2.87 -18.07 -7.29
CA PRO A 200 -3.71 -19.06 -7.99
C PRO A 200 -4.02 -20.34 -7.19
N ASP A 201 -3.61 -20.45 -5.93
CA ASP A 201 -3.74 -21.65 -5.10
C ASP A 201 -4.42 -21.40 -3.74
N GLY A 202 -5.42 -22.23 -3.44
CA GLY A 202 -6.39 -22.05 -2.36
C GLY A 202 -5.84 -21.93 -0.93
N ARG A 203 -6.67 -21.34 -0.06
CA ARG A 203 -6.40 -20.97 1.34
C ARG A 203 -5.26 -19.95 1.48
N GLY A 204 -5.57 -18.75 1.02
CA GLY A 204 -4.77 -17.54 1.18
C GLY A 204 -5.38 -16.59 2.19
N ALA A 205 -4.56 -15.97 3.03
CA ALA A 205 -4.96 -14.81 3.81
C ALA A 205 -4.22 -13.59 3.29
N HIS A 206 -4.97 -12.51 3.10
CA HIS A 206 -4.50 -11.27 2.52
C HIS A 206 -4.65 -10.15 3.54
N PRO A 207 -3.63 -9.31 3.72
CA PRO A 207 -3.78 -8.11 4.53
C PRO A 207 -4.89 -7.27 3.91
N ILE A 208 -5.97 -7.10 4.65
CA ILE A 208 -6.91 -6.03 4.37
C ILE A 208 -6.21 -4.76 4.89
N THR A 209 -6.04 -3.75 4.05
CA THR A 209 -5.43 -2.49 4.50
C THR A 209 -6.21 -1.93 5.68
N GLN A 210 -5.54 -1.23 6.60
CA GLN A 210 -6.20 -0.66 7.78
C GLN A 210 -7.41 0.20 7.41
N MET A 211 -7.42 0.81 6.22
CA MET A 211 -8.44 1.76 5.72
C MET A 211 -9.85 1.19 5.53
N VAL A 212 -9.98 -0.13 5.57
CA VAL A 212 -11.25 -0.84 5.42
C VAL A 212 -11.50 -1.78 6.61
N TRP A 213 -10.72 -1.63 7.69
CA TRP A 213 -11.04 -2.24 8.98
C TRP A 213 -12.25 -1.52 9.57
N PRO A 214 -13.12 -2.21 10.32
CA PRO A 214 -13.92 -1.54 11.32
C PRO A 214 -12.99 -0.71 12.23
N PRO A 215 -13.29 0.55 12.53
CA PRO A 215 -12.38 1.41 13.31
C PRO A 215 -12.08 0.88 14.72
N GLU A 216 -12.93 -0.01 15.26
CA GLU A 216 -12.73 -0.69 16.53
C GLU A 216 -11.88 -1.97 16.40
N ALA A 217 -11.69 -2.46 15.17
CA ALA A 217 -10.94 -3.67 14.91
C ALA A 217 -9.45 -3.37 15.04
N LYS A 218 -8.81 -4.06 16.00
CA LYS A 218 -7.35 -3.99 16.13
C LYS A 218 -6.62 -4.61 14.93
N ARG A 219 -7.30 -5.49 14.16
CA ARG A 219 -6.79 -6.31 13.04
C ARG A 219 -7.93 -6.82 12.15
N CYS A 220 -7.74 -6.79 10.82
CA CYS A 220 -8.63 -7.42 9.84
C CYS A 220 -7.82 -8.05 8.69
N THR A 221 -8.31 -9.17 8.16
CA THR A 221 -7.67 -9.96 7.10
C THR A 221 -8.78 -10.67 6.34
N TRP A 222 -8.70 -10.69 5.01
CA TRP A 222 -9.62 -11.49 4.22
C TRP A 222 -8.98 -12.85 4.01
N VAL A 223 -9.81 -13.88 3.97
CA VAL A 223 -9.39 -15.25 3.70
C VAL A 223 -10.16 -15.80 2.50
N THR A 224 -9.44 -16.42 1.55
CA THR A 224 -9.97 -17.05 0.32
C THR A 224 -9.61 -18.52 0.25
#